data_AF-A0A4P6VSP1-F1
#
_entry.id   AF-A0A4P6VSP1-F1
#
_cell.length_a   1.000
_cell.length_b   1.000
_cell.length_c   1.000
_cell.angle_alpha   90.00
_cell.angle_beta   90.00
_cell.angle_gamma   90.00
#
_symmetry.space_group_name_H-M   'P 1'
#
loop_
_entity.id
_entity.type
_entity.pdbx_description
1 polymer ?
#
loop_
_entity_poly.entity_id
_entity_poly.type
_entity_poly.pdbx_seq_one_letter_code
_entity_poly.pdbx_strand_id
1 'polypeptide(L)'
;MNIVYACLIIIVNILALIALKKLRCLRSISQIQAEVELEMHSRAHQLLVQRDRLEVGMLKEQTDAADEQWKCDLAEYMEEFEQEAIYRAKSRLNRV
;
A
#
# COMPACT_ATOMS: atom_id res chain seq x y z
N MET A 1 0.89 -16.50 49.60
CA MET A 1 -0.29 -16.20 48.75
C MET A 1 -0.21 -14.82 48.10
N ASN A 2 -0.10 -13.71 48.85
CA ASN A 2 -0.12 -12.36 48.26
C ASN A 2 1.01 -12.06 47.24
N ILE A 3 2.22 -12.59 47.48
CA ILE A 3 3.35 -12.41 46.56
C ILE A 3 3.07 -13.11 45.21
N VAL A 4 2.44 -14.29 45.25
CA VAL A 4 2.07 -15.03 44.03
C VAL A 4 1.03 -14.25 43.22
N TYR A 5 0.01 -13.69 43.89
CA TYR A 5 -0.98 -12.84 43.23
C TYR A 5 -0.36 -11.55 42.65
N ALA A 6 0.57 -10.91 43.38
CA ALA A 6 1.29 -9.75 42.89
C ALA A 6 2.12 -10.07 41.64
N CYS A 7 2.85 -11.19 41.64
CA CYS A 7 3.59 -11.65 40.46
C CYS A 7 2.68 -11.93 39.26
N LEU A 8 1.52 -12.56 39.49
CA LEU A 8 0.53 -12.83 38.45
C LEU A 8 0.00 -11.54 37.80
N ILE A 9 -0.34 -10.54 38.62
CA ILE A 9 -0.80 -9.23 38.15
C ILE A 9 0.29 -8.54 37.31
N ILE A 10 1.55 -8.59 37.74
CA ILE A 10 2.68 -8.01 37.00
C ILE A 10 2.84 -8.70 35.64
N ILE A 11 2.79 -10.03 35.61
CA ILE A 11 2.93 -10.80 34.36
C ILE A 11 1.80 -10.46 33.37
N VAL A 12 0.55 -10.39 33.86
CA VAL A 12 -0.61 -10.03 33.02
C VAL A 12 -0.47 -8.62 32.46
N ASN A 13 0.00 -7.66 33.26
CA ASN A 13 0.23 -6.28 32.79
C ASN A 13 1.35 -6.20 31.75
N ILE A 14 2.44 -6.95 31.94
CA ILE A 14 3.53 -7.01 30.96
C ILE A 14 3.02 -7.62 29.65
N LEU A 15 2.26 -8.71 29.70
CA LEU A 15 1.64 -9.31 28.51
C LEU A 15 0.68 -8.34 27.80
N ALA A 16 -0.14 -7.61 28.55
CA ALA A 16 -1.04 -6.61 28.00
C ALA A 16 -0.28 -5.48 27.28
N LEU A 17 0.83 -5.01 27.85
CA LEU A 17 1.69 -4.00 27.22
C LEU A 17 2.36 -4.52 25.94
N ILE A 18 2.82 -5.77 25.93
CA ILE A 18 3.40 -6.40 24.73
C ILE A 18 2.34 -6.54 23.63
N ALA A 19 1.14 -7.00 23.98
CA ALA A 19 0.03 -7.13 23.05
C ALA A 19 -0.39 -5.77 22.47
N LEU A 20 -0.48 -4.74 23.30
CA LEU A 20 -0.80 -3.38 22.88
C LEU A 20 0.23 -2.84 21.87
N LYS A 21 1.52 -3.05 22.14
CA LYS A 21 2.60 -2.65 21.21
C LYS A 21 2.48 -3.38 19.86
N LYS A 22 2.25 -4.70 19.89
CA LYS A 22 2.05 -5.49 18.66
C LYS A 22 0.83 -5.02 17.87
N LEU A 23 -0.31 -4.82 18.53
CA LEU A 23 -1.55 -4.33 17.90
C LEU A 23 -1.37 -2.96 17.26
N ARG A 24 -0.68 -2.02 17.92
CA ARG A 24 -0.38 -0.70 17.34
C ARG A 24 0.50 -0.80 16.09
N CYS A 25 1.53 -1.64 16.12
CA CYS A 25 2.41 -1.87 14.97
C CYS A 25 1.64 -2.47 13.78
N LEU A 26 0.76 -3.46 14.04
CA LEU A 26 -0.07 -4.06 13.00
C LEU A 26 -1.06 -3.05 12.40
N ARG A 27 -1.60 -2.16 13.24
CA ARG A 27 -2.51 -1.08 12.80
C ARG A 27 -1.79 -0.09 11.89
N SER A 28 -0.57 0.36 12.23
CA SER A 28 0.17 1.30 11.37
C SER A 28 0.54 0.67 10.03
N ILE A 29 0.94 -0.60 10.01
CA ILE A 29 1.24 -1.32 8.76
C ILE A 29 -0.02 -1.43 7.88
N SER A 30 -1.17 -1.74 8.47
CA SER A 30 -2.44 -1.81 7.75
C SER A 30 -2.86 -0.46 7.16
N GLN A 31 -2.56 0.65 7.84
CA GLN A 31 -2.88 1.98 7.33
C GLN A 31 -1.98 2.36 6.15
N ILE A 32 -0.67 2.11 6.26
CA ILE A 32 0.28 2.35 5.17
C ILE A 32 -0.12 1.56 3.92
N GLN A 33 -0.53 0.30 4.07
CA GLN A 33 -0.99 -0.52 2.96
C GLN A 33 -2.24 0.05 2.28
N ALA A 34 -3.19 0.59 3.06
CA ALA A 34 -4.40 1.19 2.52
C ALA A 34 -4.13 2.52 1.80
N GLU A 35 -3.21 3.34 2.32
CA GLU A 35 -2.79 4.60 1.67
C GLU A 35 -2.12 4.33 0.33
N VAL A 36 -1.20 3.36 0.28
CA VAL A 36 -0.51 2.95 -0.95
C VAL A 36 -1.48 2.38 -1.99
N GLU A 37 -2.43 1.54 -1.58
CA GLU A 37 -3.45 1.02 -2.50
C GLU A 37 -4.33 2.13 -3.07
N LEU A 38 -4.66 3.15 -2.27
CA LEU A 38 -5.42 4.30 -2.71
C LEU A 38 -4.62 5.18 -3.69
N GLU A 39 -3.32 5.37 -3.44
CA GLU A 39 -2.42 6.07 -4.34
C GLU A 39 -2.31 5.36 -5.70
N MET A 40 -2.07 4.04 -5.69
CA MET A 40 -2.01 3.22 -6.91
C MET A 40 -3.32 3.25 -7.71
N HIS A 41 -4.47 3.23 -7.03
CA HIS A 41 -5.76 3.40 -7.69
C HIS A 41 -5.94 4.80 -8.29
N SER A 42 -5.48 5.84 -7.60
CA SER A 42 -5.57 7.21 -8.10
C SER A 42 -4.72 7.41 -9.36
N ARG A 43 -3.50 6.84 -9.39
CA ARG A 43 -2.59 6.90 -10.55
C ARG A 43 -3.15 6.11 -11.74
N ALA A 44 -3.72 4.93 -11.51
CA ALA A 44 -4.44 4.19 -12.56
C ALA A 44 -5.59 5.01 -13.16
N HIS A 45 -6.38 5.67 -12.31
CA HIS A 45 -7.49 6.48 -12.78
C HIS A 45 -7.01 7.67 -13.62
N GLN A 46 -5.91 8.33 -13.23
CA GLN A 46 -5.32 9.41 -14.02
C GLN A 46 -4.84 8.94 -15.39
N LEU A 47 -4.18 7.78 -15.47
CA LEU A 47 -3.74 7.18 -16.72
C LEU A 47 -4.92 6.85 -17.65
N LEU A 48 -6.03 6.34 -17.10
CA LEU A 48 -7.25 6.09 -17.86
C LEU A 48 -7.87 7.39 -18.39
N VAL A 49 -7.97 8.42 -17.55
CA VAL A 49 -8.51 9.73 -17.96
C VAL A 49 -7.62 10.38 -19.03
N GLN A 50 -6.30 10.23 -18.92
CA GLN A 50 -5.37 10.70 -19.96
C GLN A 50 -5.56 9.93 -21.28
N ARG A 51 -5.79 8.61 -21.21
CA ARG A 51 -6.09 7.78 -22.37
C ARG A 51 -7.37 8.24 -23.06
N ASP A 52 -8.45 8.43 -22.31
CA ASP A 52 -9.73 8.89 -22.85
C ASP A 52 -9.58 10.27 -23.53
N ARG A 53 -8.78 11.17 -22.96
CA ARG A 53 -8.51 12.50 -23.56
C ARG A 53 -7.74 12.41 -24.88
N LEU A 54 -6.82 11.47 -24.99
CA LEU A 54 -6.08 11.19 -26.23
C LEU A 54 -7.01 10.61 -27.30
N GLU A 55 -7.86 9.64 -26.94
CA GLU A 55 -8.78 8.97 -27.86
C GLU A 55 -9.89 9.89 -28.39
N VAL A 56 -10.40 10.81 -27.57
CA VAL A 56 -11.38 11.82 -28.00
C VAL A 56 -10.76 12.87 -28.94
N GLY A 57 -9.46 12.80 -29.22
CA GLY A 57 -8.79 13.67 -30.19
C GLY A 57 -8.70 15.12 -29.73
N MET A 58 -8.66 15.37 -28.42
CA MET A 58 -8.48 16.71 -27.85
C MET A 58 -7.06 17.26 -28.10
N LEU A 59 -6.11 16.41 -28.51
CA LEU A 59 -4.70 16.72 -28.78
C LEU A 59 -4.35 16.51 -30.27
N LYS A 60 -5.04 17.22 -31.18
CA LYS A 60 -4.91 17.04 -32.65
C LYS A 60 -3.52 17.32 -33.27
N GLU A 61 -2.59 17.92 -32.55
CA GLU A 61 -1.29 18.35 -33.11
C GLU A 61 -0.07 17.57 -32.58
N GLN A 62 -0.21 16.70 -31.57
CA GLN A 62 0.91 15.94 -30.97
C GLN A 62 0.51 14.53 -30.49
N THR A 63 -0.51 13.92 -31.11
CA THR A 63 -1.05 12.61 -30.68
C THR A 63 0.00 11.52 -30.57
N ASP A 64 0.95 11.43 -31.51
CA ASP A 64 1.93 10.33 -31.50
C ASP A 64 2.93 10.46 -30.35
N ALA A 65 3.42 11.68 -30.07
CA ALA A 65 4.34 11.92 -28.95
C ALA A 65 3.64 11.74 -27.59
N ALA A 66 2.39 12.19 -27.47
CA ALA A 66 1.62 12.05 -26.25
C ALA A 66 1.15 10.60 -26.00
N ASP A 67 0.88 9.83 -27.05
CA ASP A 67 0.56 8.39 -26.98
C ASP A 67 1.79 7.58 -26.55
N GLU A 68 2.98 7.87 -27.11
CA GLU A 68 4.23 7.24 -26.68
C GLU A 68 4.58 7.60 -25.23
N GLN A 69 4.40 8.85 -24.81
CA GLN A 69 4.59 9.25 -23.42
C GLN A 69 3.62 8.50 -22.49
N TRP A 70 2.36 8.39 -22.86
CA TRP A 70 1.37 7.65 -22.09
C TRP A 70 1.72 6.16 -21.95
N LYS A 71 2.27 5.53 -23.00
CA LYS A 71 2.77 4.15 -22.94
C LYS A 71 3.94 4.01 -21.98
N CYS A 72 4.87 4.96 -21.96
CA CYS A 72 5.97 4.99 -21.00
C CYS A 72 5.46 5.13 -19.56
N ASP A 73 4.55 6.06 -19.31
CA ASP A 73 3.96 6.29 -17.99
C ASP A 73 3.16 5.07 -17.51
N LEU A 74 2.47 4.37 -18.42
CA LEU A 74 1.79 3.12 -18.14
C LEU A 74 2.79 1.99 -17.81
N ALA A 75 3.89 1.89 -18.55
CA ALA A 75 4.91 0.86 -18.31
C ALA A 75 5.56 1.04 -16.94
N GLU A 76 5.89 2.27 -16.56
CA GLU A 76 6.42 2.60 -15.23
C GLU A 76 5.40 2.25 -14.13
N TYR A 77 4.13 2.62 -14.32
CA TYR A 77 3.05 2.25 -13.39
C TYR A 77 2.91 0.73 -13.22
N MET A 78 2.97 -0.03 -14.33
CA MET A 78 2.87 -1.49 -14.29
C MET A 78 4.05 -2.13 -13.55
N GLU A 79 5.27 -1.61 -13.75
CA GLU A 79 6.46 -2.08 -13.04
C GLU A 79 6.35 -1.82 -11.54
N GLU A 80 5.97 -0.61 -11.13
CA GLU A 80 5.76 -0.26 -9.72
C GLU A 80 4.66 -1.13 -9.08
N PHE A 81 3.56 -1.35 -9.80
CA PHE A 81 2.47 -2.20 -9.32
C PHE A 81 2.92 -3.64 -9.08
N GLU A 82 3.72 -4.21 -9.98
CA GLU A 82 4.27 -5.55 -9.81
C GLU A 82 5.25 -5.62 -8.62
N GLN A 83 6.14 -4.63 -8.49
CA GLN A 83 7.07 -4.54 -7.37
C GLN A 83 6.32 -4.47 -6.02
N GLU A 84 5.25 -3.68 -5.94
CA GLU A 84 4.40 -3.63 -4.75
C GLU A 84 3.68 -4.95 -4.48
N ALA A 85 3.18 -5.62 -5.52
CA ALA A 85 2.53 -6.92 -5.37
C ALA A 85 3.51 -7.96 -4.79
N ILE A 86 4.76 -7.96 -5.26
CA ILE A 86 5.85 -8.79 -4.72
C ILE A 86 6.16 -8.40 -3.27
N TYR A 87 6.24 -7.10 -2.97
CA TYR A 87 6.46 -6.62 -1.60
C TYR A 87 5.35 -7.06 -0.64
N ARG A 88 4.08 -6.94 -1.05
CA ARG A 88 2.91 -7.42 -0.29
C ARG A 88 2.96 -8.94 -0.09
N ALA A 89 3.35 -9.69 -1.12
CA ALA A 89 3.52 -11.14 -1.02
C ALA A 89 4.61 -11.53 -0.01
N LYS A 90 5.79 -10.89 -0.07
CA LYS A 90 6.89 -11.10 0.89
C LYS A 90 6.50 -10.69 2.32
N SER A 91 5.81 -9.56 2.48
CA SER A 91 5.33 -9.07 3.76
C SER A 91 4.34 -10.04 4.43
N ARG A 92 3.42 -10.63 3.65
CA ARG A 92 2.50 -11.67 4.14
C ARG A 92 3.25 -12.93 4.59
N LEU A 93 4.24 -13.37 3.82
CA LEU A 93 5.07 -14.53 4.15
C LEU A 93 5.87 -14.35 5.45
N ASN A 94 6.38 -13.14 5.73
CA ASN A 94 7.08 -12.84 6.98
C ASN A 94 6.15 -12.65 8.20
N ARG A 95 4.83 -12.62 7.99
CA ARG A 95 3.82 -12.40 9.04
C ARG A 95 3.19 -13.71 9.56
N VAL A 96 3.35 -14.81 8.83
CA VAL A 96 2.95 -16.19 9.21
C VAL A 96 4.13 -16.90 9.85
#